data_AF-A0A6G6YNY7-F1
#
_entry.id   AF-A0A6G6YNY7-F1
#
_cell.length_a   1.000
_cell.length_b   1.000
_cell.length_c   1.000
_cell.angle_alpha   90.00
_cell.angle_beta   90.00
_cell.angle_gamma   90.00
#
_symmetry.space_group_name_H-M   'P 1'
#
loop_
_entity.id
_entity.type
_entity.pdbx_description
1 polymer ?
#
loop_
_entity_poly.entity_id
_entity_poly.type
_entity_poly.pdbx_seq_one_letter_code
_entity_poly.pdbx_strand_id
1 'polypeptide(L)'
;MGVDWFRRQSWSQEDQTEFWHRLRKAREQNRPQYVFIQGFTLLETGPQYYASAIKLFDYVIDRYSDSIRFVQALSAKADCLAASGDIEGALAYYERAIQTMRIKPNNQTWAWLDFVWIVATNELSNYYETALAILDEFGSQPPLFPVTAFRFYGSRALIQSACGLTDSARNAARTALAAADKEVSGLRYHPKLGVIGSSYRDIRERLAAIV
;
A
#
# COMPACT_ATOMS: atom_id res chain seq x y z
N MET A 1 16.49 -22.86 -11.35
CA MET A 1 15.86 -22.94 -10.02
C MET A 1 14.36 -22.94 -10.23
N GLY A 2 13.65 -23.98 -9.76
CA GLY A 2 12.19 -24.02 -9.89
C GLY A 2 11.53 -22.95 -9.04
N VAL A 3 10.41 -22.40 -9.49
CA VAL A 3 9.61 -21.45 -8.71
C VAL A 3 9.13 -22.16 -7.44
N ASP A 4 9.33 -21.53 -6.27
CA ASP A 4 8.81 -22.03 -5.00
C ASP A 4 7.30 -22.29 -5.11
N TRP A 5 6.80 -23.37 -4.50
CA TRP A 5 5.40 -23.81 -4.63
C TRP A 5 4.36 -22.79 -4.11
N PHE A 6 4.81 -21.77 -3.37
CA PHE A 6 4.02 -20.66 -2.80
C PHE A 6 4.28 -19.31 -3.51
N ARG A 7 4.86 -19.32 -4.72
CA ARG A 7 5.11 -18.14 -5.57
C ARG A 7 4.63 -18.38 -7.01
N ARG A 8 3.53 -19.11 -7.18
CA ARG A 8 2.98 -19.38 -8.51
C ARG A 8 2.35 -18.13 -9.09
N GLN A 9 2.64 -17.85 -10.36
CA GLN A 9 2.02 -16.78 -11.14
C GLN A 9 0.75 -17.27 -11.86
N SER A 10 0.51 -18.58 -11.94
CA SER A 10 -0.77 -19.18 -12.31
C SER A 10 -1.57 -19.57 -11.07
N TRP A 11 -2.89 -19.68 -11.22
CA TRP A 11 -3.79 -20.08 -10.12
C TRP A 11 -4.94 -20.98 -10.58
N SER A 12 -4.62 -22.04 -11.33
CA SER A 12 -5.62 -23.04 -11.75
C SER A 12 -6.17 -23.85 -10.58
N GLN A 13 -7.15 -24.71 -10.83
CA GLN A 13 -7.68 -25.63 -9.82
C GLN A 13 -6.59 -26.61 -9.34
N GLU A 14 -5.71 -27.05 -10.24
CA GLU A 14 -4.56 -27.90 -9.91
C GLU A 14 -3.54 -27.15 -9.04
N ASP A 15 -3.23 -25.90 -9.37
CA ASP A 15 -2.34 -25.05 -8.58
C ASP A 15 -2.86 -24.88 -7.15
N GLN A 16 -4.16 -24.58 -7.02
CA GLN A 16 -4.84 -24.45 -5.72
C GLN A 16 -4.77 -25.76 -4.92
N THR A 17 -5.10 -26.88 -5.57
CA THR A 17 -5.11 -28.20 -4.92
C THR A 17 -3.73 -28.56 -4.37
N GLU A 18 -2.69 -28.37 -5.18
CA GLU A 18 -1.32 -28.66 -4.77
C GLU A 18 -0.82 -27.70 -3.69
N PHE A 19 -1.15 -26.40 -3.80
CA PHE A 19 -0.83 -25.41 -2.78
C PHE A 19 -1.42 -25.80 -1.41
N TRP A 20 -2.71 -26.09 -1.35
CA TRP A 20 -3.38 -26.47 -0.10
C TRP A 20 -2.92 -27.83 0.44
N HIS A 21 -2.54 -28.76 -0.44
CA HIS A 21 -1.93 -30.03 -0.04
C HIS A 21 -0.57 -29.83 0.63
N ARG A 22 0.31 -28.99 0.05
CA ARG A 22 1.62 -28.67 0.64
C ARG A 22 1.50 -27.85 1.91
N LEU A 23 0.58 -26.87 1.95
CA LEU A 23 0.35 -26.05 3.14
C LEU A 23 -0.04 -26.89 4.36
N ARG A 24 -0.90 -27.91 4.18
CA ARG A 24 -1.29 -28.83 5.25
C ARG A 24 -0.10 -29.59 5.86
N LYS A 25 0.91 -29.92 5.05
CA LYS A 25 2.14 -30.59 5.50
C LYS A 25 3.18 -29.63 6.08
N ALA A 26 3.05 -28.34 5.80
CA ALA A 26 3.95 -27.33 6.34
C ALA A 26 3.74 -27.14 7.86
N ARG A 27 4.83 -26.78 8.54
CA ARG A 27 4.81 -26.37 9.95
C ARG A 27 3.87 -25.18 10.14
N GLU A 28 3.06 -25.23 11.19
CA GLU A 28 1.97 -24.28 11.43
C GLU A 28 2.44 -22.82 11.45
N GLN A 29 3.56 -22.54 12.13
CA GLN A 29 4.13 -21.19 12.23
C GLN A 29 4.56 -20.60 10.87
N ASN A 30 4.82 -21.44 9.87
CA ASN A 30 5.24 -20.99 8.53
C ASN A 30 4.07 -20.80 7.57
N ARG A 31 2.90 -21.40 7.86
CA ARG A 31 1.72 -21.35 6.99
C ARG A 31 1.26 -19.93 6.65
N PRO A 32 1.10 -18.98 7.59
CA PRO A 32 0.66 -17.63 7.25
C PRO A 32 1.59 -16.94 6.25
N GLN A 33 2.90 -17.20 6.33
CA GLN A 33 3.86 -16.65 5.38
C GLN A 33 3.68 -17.22 3.97
N TYR A 34 3.48 -18.53 3.83
CA TYR A 34 3.28 -19.14 2.51
C TYR A 34 1.98 -18.65 1.85
N VAL A 35 0.89 -18.56 2.62
CA VAL A 35 -0.39 -18.03 2.12
C VAL A 35 -0.26 -16.57 1.71
N PHE A 36 0.37 -15.74 2.56
CA PHE A 36 0.60 -14.33 2.23
C PHE A 36 1.45 -14.16 0.97
N ILE A 37 2.59 -14.87 0.86
CA ILE A 37 3.48 -14.74 -0.30
C ILE A 37 2.77 -15.18 -1.58
N GLN A 38 1.98 -16.24 -1.54
CA GLN A 38 1.23 -16.68 -2.71
C GLN A 38 0.17 -15.63 -3.11
N GLY A 39 -0.58 -15.08 -2.14
CA GLY A 39 -1.54 -14.01 -2.40
C GLY A 39 -0.88 -12.77 -3.00
N PHE A 40 0.25 -12.35 -2.43
CA PHE A 40 1.04 -11.22 -2.93
C PHE A 40 1.58 -11.47 -4.34
N THR A 41 2.04 -12.69 -4.63
CA THR A 41 2.50 -13.06 -5.98
C THR A 41 1.38 -12.95 -7.01
N LEU A 42 0.15 -13.35 -6.65
CA LEU A 42 -1.02 -13.22 -7.52
C LEU A 42 -1.43 -11.76 -7.74
N LEU A 43 -1.42 -10.94 -6.68
CA LEU A 43 -1.63 -9.50 -6.78
C LEU A 43 -0.66 -8.87 -7.79
N GLU A 44 0.64 -9.16 -7.68
CA GLU A 44 1.67 -8.65 -8.60
C GLU A 44 1.55 -9.23 -10.03
N THR A 45 0.92 -10.39 -10.19
CA THR A 45 0.78 -11.01 -11.51
C THR A 45 -0.27 -10.31 -12.37
N GLY A 46 -1.36 -9.81 -11.76
CA GLY A 46 -2.27 -8.91 -12.45
C GLY A 46 -3.75 -9.01 -12.04
N PRO A 47 -4.59 -8.12 -12.61
CA PRO A 47 -5.97 -7.91 -12.19
C PRO A 47 -6.86 -9.16 -12.23
N GLN A 48 -6.60 -10.07 -13.17
CA GLN A 48 -7.34 -11.32 -13.31
C GLN A 48 -7.24 -12.22 -12.06
N TYR A 49 -6.26 -11.98 -11.18
CA TYR A 49 -6.05 -12.76 -9.96
C TYR A 49 -6.44 -12.06 -8.67
N TYR A 50 -6.91 -10.80 -8.69
CA TYR A 50 -7.25 -10.05 -7.47
C TYR A 50 -8.26 -10.77 -6.58
N ALA A 51 -9.32 -11.34 -7.16
CA ALA A 51 -10.31 -12.12 -6.41
C ALA A 51 -9.69 -13.36 -5.71
N SER A 52 -8.68 -13.97 -6.32
CA SER A 52 -7.97 -15.11 -5.73
C SER A 52 -6.97 -14.67 -4.65
N ALA A 53 -6.27 -13.56 -4.88
CA ALA A 53 -5.39 -12.94 -3.89
C ALA A 53 -6.16 -12.55 -2.63
N ILE A 54 -7.33 -11.91 -2.77
CA ILE A 54 -8.22 -11.55 -1.65
C ILE A 54 -8.58 -12.78 -0.82
N LYS A 55 -8.97 -13.90 -1.44
CA LYS A 55 -9.29 -15.14 -0.72
C LYS A 55 -8.11 -15.67 0.10
N LEU A 56 -6.88 -15.53 -0.40
CA LEU A 56 -5.68 -15.92 0.34
C LEU A 56 -5.38 -14.96 1.49
N PHE A 57 -5.56 -13.66 1.30
CA PHE A 57 -5.41 -12.68 2.39
C PHE A 57 -6.48 -12.87 3.47
N ASP A 58 -7.73 -13.15 3.09
CA ASP A 58 -8.81 -13.50 4.02
C ASP A 58 -8.46 -14.75 4.83
N TYR A 59 -7.90 -15.77 4.19
CA TYR A 59 -7.41 -16.94 4.92
C TYR A 59 -6.36 -16.57 5.99
N VAL A 60 -5.48 -15.60 5.71
CA VAL A 60 -4.50 -15.10 6.69
C VAL A 60 -5.18 -14.33 7.82
N ILE A 61 -6.08 -13.40 7.46
CA ILE A 61 -6.80 -12.53 8.39
C ILE A 61 -7.66 -13.35 9.36
N ASP A 62 -8.35 -14.36 8.87
CA ASP A 62 -9.30 -15.15 9.67
C ASP A 62 -8.63 -16.14 10.62
N ARG A 63 -7.42 -16.62 10.29
CA ARG A 63 -6.79 -17.74 11.00
C ARG A 63 -5.51 -17.40 11.75
N TYR A 64 -4.87 -16.27 11.45
CA TYR A 64 -3.54 -15.96 11.97
C TYR A 64 -3.42 -14.51 12.45
N SER A 65 -4.34 -14.06 13.31
CA SER A 65 -4.35 -12.71 13.90
C SER A 65 -3.08 -12.33 14.67
N ASP A 66 -2.34 -13.32 15.19
CA ASP A 66 -1.08 -13.09 15.91
C ASP A 66 0.15 -13.08 15.01
N SER A 67 0.02 -13.48 13.74
CA SER A 67 1.14 -13.46 12.79
C SER A 67 1.48 -12.04 12.35
N ILE A 68 2.77 -11.77 12.10
CA ILE A 68 3.21 -10.55 11.41
C ILE A 68 2.57 -10.39 10.03
N ARG A 69 2.15 -11.51 9.41
CA ARG A 69 1.43 -11.51 8.13
C ARG A 69 0.01 -10.98 8.22
N PHE A 70 -0.56 -10.85 9.42
CA PHE A 70 -1.92 -10.34 9.60
C PHE A 70 -2.07 -8.90 9.09
N VAL A 71 -1.24 -7.97 9.59
CA VAL A 71 -1.30 -6.56 9.16
C VAL A 71 -0.94 -6.41 7.68
N GLN A 72 0.00 -7.23 7.19
CA GLN A 72 0.39 -7.24 5.79
C GLN A 72 -0.75 -7.73 4.89
N ALA A 73 -1.52 -8.75 5.33
CA ALA A 73 -2.68 -9.26 4.61
C ALA A 73 -3.83 -8.25 4.60
N LEU A 74 -4.05 -7.50 5.69
CA LEU A 74 -5.02 -6.39 5.71
C LEU A 74 -4.65 -5.33 4.65
N SER A 75 -3.39 -4.89 4.63
CA SER A 75 -2.89 -3.92 3.65
C SER A 75 -3.00 -4.45 2.22
N ALA A 76 -2.53 -5.66 1.95
CA ALA A 76 -2.54 -6.23 0.60
C ALA A 76 -3.95 -6.53 0.08
N LYS A 77 -4.90 -6.86 0.97
CA LYS A 77 -6.32 -6.95 0.60
C LYS A 77 -6.87 -5.58 0.20
N ALA A 78 -6.53 -4.53 0.94
CA ALA A 78 -6.93 -3.18 0.60
C ALA A 78 -6.34 -2.74 -0.76
N ASP A 79 -5.09 -3.11 -1.06
CA ASP A 79 -4.48 -2.90 -2.39
C ASP A 79 -5.29 -3.56 -3.51
N CYS A 80 -5.69 -4.83 -3.34
CA CYS A 80 -6.53 -5.52 -4.30
C CYS A 80 -7.89 -4.83 -4.50
N LEU A 81 -8.54 -4.42 -3.41
CA LEU A 81 -9.85 -3.75 -3.45
C LEU A 81 -9.75 -2.41 -4.18
N ALA A 82 -8.75 -1.59 -3.83
CA ALA A 82 -8.50 -0.30 -4.47
C ALA A 82 -8.23 -0.46 -5.97
N ALA A 83 -7.38 -1.44 -6.34
CA ALA A 83 -7.07 -1.74 -7.73
C ALA A 83 -8.26 -2.32 -8.51
N SER A 84 -9.26 -2.87 -7.81
CA SER A 84 -10.52 -3.35 -8.40
C SER A 84 -11.60 -2.26 -8.44
N GLY A 85 -11.32 -1.06 -7.93
CA GLY A 85 -12.25 0.07 -7.87
C GLY A 85 -13.15 0.09 -6.62
N ASP A 86 -13.02 -0.86 -5.70
CA ASP A 86 -13.73 -0.85 -4.41
C ASP A 86 -12.98 0.04 -3.40
N ILE A 87 -13.16 1.35 -3.56
CA ILE A 87 -12.49 2.36 -2.75
C ILE A 87 -12.95 2.31 -1.28
N GLU A 88 -14.26 2.17 -1.04
CA GLU A 88 -14.80 2.10 0.33
C GLU A 88 -14.27 0.85 1.06
N GLY A 89 -14.30 -0.31 0.40
CA GLY A 89 -13.72 -1.54 0.94
C GLY A 89 -12.23 -1.40 1.22
N ALA A 90 -11.47 -0.78 0.31
CA ALA A 90 -10.05 -0.54 0.51
C ALA A 90 -9.78 0.33 1.76
N LEU A 91 -10.47 1.46 1.91
CA LEU A 91 -10.30 2.35 3.07
C LEU A 91 -10.60 1.63 4.38
N ALA A 92 -11.66 0.81 4.43
CA ALA A 92 -11.99 0.03 5.62
C ALA A 92 -10.86 -0.96 6.02
N TYR A 93 -10.23 -1.63 5.05
CA TYR A 93 -9.13 -2.55 5.33
C TYR A 93 -7.82 -1.85 5.66
N TYR A 94 -7.52 -0.71 5.03
CA TYR A 94 -6.39 0.12 5.44
C TYR A 94 -6.57 0.66 6.86
N GLU A 95 -7.76 1.13 7.23
CA GLU A 95 -8.04 1.59 8.59
C GLU A 95 -7.79 0.47 9.61
N ARG A 96 -8.27 -0.75 9.34
CA ARG A 96 -7.97 -1.92 10.18
C ARG A 96 -6.46 -2.20 10.30
N ALA A 97 -5.71 -2.04 9.20
CA ALA A 97 -4.26 -2.19 9.23
C ALA A 97 -3.61 -1.10 10.11
N ILE A 98 -4.03 0.16 9.96
CA ILE A 98 -3.55 1.31 10.75
C ILE A 98 -3.82 1.11 12.24
N GLN A 99 -5.03 0.71 12.62
CA GLN A 99 -5.35 0.42 14.02
C GLN A 99 -4.50 -0.74 14.57
N THR A 100 -4.23 -1.75 13.74
CA THR A 100 -3.33 -2.85 14.13
C THR A 100 -1.90 -2.36 14.33
N MET A 101 -1.39 -1.46 13.48
CA MET A 101 -0.06 -0.86 13.62
C MET A 101 0.08 -0.02 14.88
N ARG A 102 -0.99 0.67 15.31
CA ARG A 102 -1.02 1.39 16.60
C ARG A 102 -0.87 0.45 17.80
N ILE A 103 -1.51 -0.71 17.75
CA ILE A 103 -1.44 -1.73 18.82
C ILE A 103 -0.11 -2.51 18.77
N LYS A 104 0.39 -2.81 17.58
CA LYS A 104 1.62 -3.59 17.32
C LYS A 104 2.63 -2.75 16.52
N PRO A 105 3.29 -1.75 17.13
CA PRO A 105 4.12 -0.77 16.42
C PRO A 105 5.34 -1.34 15.71
N ASN A 106 5.77 -2.57 16.04
CA ASN A 106 6.87 -3.24 15.35
C ASN A 106 6.47 -3.86 13.99
N ASN A 107 5.17 -3.91 13.67
CA ASN A 107 4.65 -4.53 12.45
C ASN A 107 4.10 -3.46 11.49
N GLN A 108 4.99 -2.70 10.85
CA GLN A 108 4.62 -1.59 9.97
C GLN A 108 4.36 -2.03 8.52
N THR A 109 3.49 -1.30 7.84
CA THR A 109 3.18 -1.41 6.40
C THR A 109 2.98 -0.01 5.82
N TRP A 110 2.79 0.10 4.50
CA TRP A 110 2.47 1.37 3.85
C TRP A 110 0.98 1.72 3.87
N ALA A 111 0.13 0.91 4.51
CA ALA A 111 -1.33 1.11 4.59
C ALA A 111 -1.76 2.54 4.97
N TRP A 112 -1.02 3.19 5.87
CA TRP A 112 -1.28 4.57 6.27
C TRP A 112 -1.05 5.55 5.11
N LEU A 113 0.01 5.34 4.31
CA LEU A 113 0.33 6.16 3.14
C LEU A 113 -0.60 5.86 1.96
N ASP A 114 -1.01 4.59 1.82
CA ASP A 114 -1.97 4.17 0.80
C ASP A 114 -3.37 4.74 1.06
N PHE A 115 -3.83 4.70 2.31
CA PHE A 115 -5.08 5.34 2.75
C PHE A 115 -5.12 6.83 2.40
N VAL A 116 -4.12 7.60 2.87
CA VAL A 116 -4.09 9.06 2.67
C VAL A 116 -3.87 9.45 1.21
N TRP A 117 -3.19 8.60 0.44
CA TRP A 117 -3.06 8.77 -1.01
C TRP A 117 -4.42 8.65 -1.70
N ILE A 118 -5.16 7.58 -1.42
CA ILE A 118 -6.49 7.37 -2.01
C ILE A 118 -7.45 8.48 -1.62
N VAL A 119 -7.49 8.87 -0.34
CA VAL A 119 -8.33 9.98 0.15
C VAL A 119 -8.04 11.27 -0.61
N ALA A 120 -6.77 11.63 -0.77
CA ALA A 120 -6.38 12.86 -1.45
C ALA A 120 -6.66 12.81 -2.96
N THR A 121 -6.32 11.71 -3.63
CA THR A 121 -6.45 11.64 -5.10
C THR A 121 -7.89 11.52 -5.57
N ASN A 122 -8.76 10.93 -4.75
CA ASN A 122 -10.20 10.79 -5.01
C ASN A 122 -11.05 11.89 -4.33
N GLU A 123 -10.41 12.88 -3.71
CA GLU A 123 -11.06 14.06 -3.13
C GLU A 123 -12.14 13.72 -2.09
N LEU A 124 -11.85 12.72 -1.25
CA LEU A 124 -12.80 12.21 -0.25
C LEU A 124 -12.83 13.12 0.98
N SER A 125 -13.54 14.25 0.86
CA SER A 125 -13.55 15.35 1.84
C SER A 125 -13.90 14.90 3.26
N ASN A 126 -14.77 13.91 3.41
CA ASN A 126 -15.17 13.36 4.72
C ASN A 126 -14.01 12.70 5.48
N TYR A 127 -12.90 12.39 4.81
CA TYR A 127 -11.72 11.76 5.40
C TYR A 127 -10.52 12.71 5.52
N TYR A 128 -10.64 13.97 5.12
CA TYR A 128 -9.49 14.89 5.07
C TYR A 128 -8.83 15.12 6.43
N GLU A 129 -9.63 15.36 7.47
CA GLU A 129 -9.11 15.54 8.84
C GLU A 129 -8.38 14.28 9.31
N THR A 130 -9.01 13.12 9.16
CA THR A 130 -8.43 11.81 9.50
C THR A 130 -7.14 11.55 8.72
N ALA A 131 -7.10 11.87 7.43
CA ALA A 131 -5.94 11.65 6.59
C ALA A 131 -4.76 12.54 6.97
N LEU A 132 -5.00 13.81 7.31
CA LEU A 132 -3.96 14.71 7.82
C LEU A 132 -3.41 14.22 9.17
N ALA A 133 -4.29 13.78 10.08
CA ALA A 133 -3.88 13.22 11.37
C ALA A 133 -3.02 11.96 11.19
N ILE A 134 -3.38 11.06 10.27
CA ILE A 134 -2.57 9.88 9.94
C ILE A 134 -1.19 10.28 9.39
N LEU A 135 -1.11 11.29 8.51
CA LEU A 135 0.17 11.78 8.00
C LEU A 135 1.04 12.35 9.13
N ASP A 136 0.46 13.07 10.09
CA ASP A 136 1.21 13.60 11.24
C ASP A 136 1.68 12.48 12.19
N GLU A 137 0.85 11.45 12.41
CA GLU A 137 1.15 10.32 13.29
C GLU A 137 2.27 9.43 12.72
N PHE A 138 2.16 9.00 11.47
CA PHE A 138 3.06 8.02 10.87
C PHE A 138 4.22 8.66 10.08
N GLY A 139 4.13 9.95 9.75
CA GLY A 139 5.09 10.68 8.93
C GLY A 139 6.25 11.34 9.66
N SER A 140 6.48 11.02 10.93
CA SER A 140 7.52 11.68 11.75
C SER A 140 8.96 11.46 11.24
N GLN A 141 9.18 10.38 10.50
CA GLN A 141 10.49 10.08 9.91
C GLN A 141 10.57 10.57 8.45
N PRO A 142 11.71 11.14 8.03
CA PRO A 142 11.92 11.52 6.64
C PRO A 142 11.69 10.33 5.69
N PRO A 143 10.89 10.50 4.61
CA PRO A 143 10.67 9.44 3.65
C PRO A 143 11.97 8.99 2.99
N LEU A 144 12.23 7.67 3.02
CA LEU A 144 13.46 7.09 2.45
C LEU A 144 13.50 7.18 0.92
N PHE A 145 12.35 7.02 0.26
CA PHE A 145 12.26 6.96 -1.20
C PHE A 145 11.55 8.19 -1.79
N PRO A 146 11.92 8.64 -3.00
CA PRO A 146 11.25 9.73 -3.69
C PRO A 146 9.74 9.54 -3.83
N VAL A 147 9.29 8.34 -4.21
CA VAL A 147 7.85 8.02 -4.31
C VAL A 147 7.13 8.15 -2.98
N THR A 148 7.76 7.77 -1.87
CA THR A 148 7.18 7.92 -0.53
C THR A 148 7.05 9.40 -0.17
N ALA A 149 8.08 10.21 -0.44
CA ALA A 149 8.02 11.66 -0.22
C ALA A 149 6.94 12.32 -1.07
N PHE A 150 6.88 11.99 -2.37
CA PHE A 150 5.88 12.54 -3.27
C PHE A 150 4.46 12.20 -2.85
N ARG A 151 4.19 10.95 -2.46
CA ARG A 151 2.86 10.56 -1.99
C ARG A 151 2.51 11.25 -0.68
N PHE A 152 3.45 11.31 0.26
CA PHE A 152 3.25 11.97 1.55
C PHE A 152 2.91 13.45 1.40
N TYR A 153 3.80 14.21 0.75
CA TYR A 153 3.63 15.65 0.58
C TYR A 153 2.56 15.98 -0.46
N GLY A 154 2.38 15.13 -1.47
CA GLY A 154 1.33 15.29 -2.47
C GLY A 154 -0.07 15.14 -1.88
N SER A 155 -0.28 14.11 -1.06
CA SER A 155 -1.54 13.96 -0.30
C SER A 155 -1.80 15.17 0.59
N ARG A 156 -0.79 15.60 1.34
CA ARG A 156 -0.90 16.77 2.22
C ARG A 156 -1.27 18.02 1.44
N ALA A 157 -0.62 18.27 0.30
CA ALA A 157 -0.87 19.42 -0.55
C ALA A 157 -2.29 19.44 -1.13
N LEU A 158 -2.74 18.32 -1.70
CA LEU A 158 -4.06 18.19 -2.30
C LEU A 158 -5.16 18.45 -1.26
N ILE A 159 -5.06 17.82 -0.08
CA ILE A 159 -6.04 17.98 1.00
C ILE A 159 -6.02 19.42 1.52
N GLN A 160 -4.84 19.98 1.81
CA GLN A 160 -4.71 21.35 2.31
C GLN A 160 -5.23 22.39 1.32
N SER A 161 -4.99 22.19 0.02
CA SER A 161 -5.53 23.05 -1.02
C SER A 161 -7.05 23.01 -1.04
N ALA A 162 -7.64 21.81 -0.97
CA ALA A 162 -9.10 21.65 -0.91
C ALA A 162 -9.73 22.26 0.36
N CYS A 163 -8.98 22.30 1.46
CA CYS A 163 -9.38 22.97 2.70
C CYS A 163 -9.10 24.49 2.73
N GLY A 164 -8.56 25.09 1.66
CA GLY A 164 -8.23 26.52 1.61
C GLY A 164 -6.97 26.93 2.39
N LEU A 165 -6.13 25.99 2.78
CA LEU A 165 -4.88 26.21 3.52
C LEU A 165 -3.72 26.53 2.56
N THR A 166 -3.85 27.63 1.83
CA THR A 166 -3.07 27.94 0.62
C THR A 166 -1.54 27.89 0.81
N ASP A 167 -1.00 28.53 1.85
CA ASP A 167 0.47 28.59 2.02
C ASP A 167 1.06 27.22 2.39
N SER A 168 0.39 26.49 3.27
CA SER A 168 0.77 25.12 3.63
C SER A 168 0.68 24.18 2.42
N ALA A 169 -0.39 24.30 1.63
CA ALA A 169 -0.60 23.51 0.43
C ALA A 169 0.52 23.74 -0.60
N ARG A 170 0.89 25.00 -0.85
CA ARG A 170 2.01 25.37 -1.74
C ARG A 170 3.33 24.78 -1.29
N ASN A 171 3.66 24.87 -0.01
CA ASN A 171 4.90 24.33 0.53
C ASN A 171 4.97 22.81 0.40
N ALA A 172 3.86 22.12 0.69
CA ALA A 172 3.75 20.68 0.50
C ALA A 172 3.86 20.31 -1.00
N ALA A 173 3.17 21.03 -1.89
CA ALA A 173 3.19 20.77 -3.33
C ALA A 173 4.61 20.93 -3.93
N ARG A 174 5.34 21.99 -3.56
CA ARG A 174 6.73 22.18 -3.96
C ARG A 174 7.63 21.03 -3.51
N THR A 175 7.45 20.57 -2.27
CA THR A 175 8.23 19.45 -1.72
C THR A 175 7.93 18.14 -2.45
N ALA A 176 6.65 17.89 -2.76
CA ALA A 176 6.24 16.74 -3.56
C ALA A 176 6.86 16.79 -4.97
N LEU A 177 6.72 17.91 -5.69
CA LEU A 177 7.28 18.07 -7.04
C LEU A 177 8.80 17.91 -7.06
N ALA A 178 9.51 18.49 -6.09
CA ALA A 178 10.95 18.30 -5.94
C ALA A 178 11.34 16.83 -5.70
N ALA A 179 10.50 16.05 -5.01
CA ALA A 179 10.70 14.61 -4.88
C ALA A 179 10.43 13.86 -6.19
N ALA A 180 9.44 14.30 -6.98
CA ALA A 180 9.14 13.70 -8.29
C ALA A 180 10.20 13.93 -9.36
N ASP A 181 11.00 14.99 -9.21
CA ASP A 181 12.11 15.30 -10.12
C ASP A 181 13.41 14.56 -9.76
N LYS A 182 13.45 13.81 -8.65
CA LYS A 182 14.62 13.00 -8.31
C LYS A 182 14.69 11.77 -9.20
N GLU A 183 15.76 11.67 -9.98
CA GLU A 183 16.06 10.50 -10.82
C GLU A 183 16.70 9.34 -10.05
N VAL A 184 17.10 9.58 -8.79
CA VAL A 184 17.72 8.58 -7.92
C VAL A 184 17.10 8.53 -6.52
N SER A 185 17.12 7.33 -5.94
CA SER A 185 16.58 7.00 -4.62
C SER A 185 17.44 7.47 -3.45
N GLY A 186 18.71 7.80 -3.69
CA GLY A 186 19.72 8.04 -2.66
C GLY A 186 20.41 6.78 -2.14
N LEU A 187 19.95 5.57 -2.53
CA LEU A 187 20.64 4.32 -2.19
C LEU A 187 21.77 4.04 -3.20
N ARG A 188 23.01 3.94 -2.69
CA ARG A 188 24.22 3.71 -3.52
C ARG A 188 24.11 2.49 -4.44
N TYR A 189 23.59 1.37 -3.93
CA TYR A 189 23.52 0.10 -4.66
C TYR A 189 22.17 -0.11 -5.38
N HIS A 190 21.19 0.75 -5.14
CA HIS A 190 19.84 0.63 -5.71
C HIS A 190 19.27 1.99 -6.13
N PRO A 191 19.97 2.71 -7.03
CA PRO A 191 19.66 4.11 -7.31
C PRO A 191 18.28 4.32 -7.94
N LYS A 192 17.68 3.30 -8.56
CA LYS A 192 16.37 3.43 -9.23
C LYS A 192 15.17 3.01 -8.37
N LEU A 193 15.38 2.47 -7.15
CA LEU A 193 14.26 2.02 -6.31
C LEU A 193 13.41 3.20 -5.83
N GLY A 194 12.10 3.13 -6.06
CA GLY A 194 11.16 4.15 -5.58
C GLY A 194 11.30 5.51 -6.28
N VAL A 195 11.87 5.55 -7.49
CA VAL A 195 11.82 6.72 -8.38
C VAL A 195 10.45 6.78 -9.06
N ILE A 196 9.98 7.99 -9.36
CA ILE A 196 8.62 8.23 -9.87
C ILE A 196 8.58 8.06 -11.39
N GLY A 197 7.69 7.20 -11.86
CA GLY A 197 7.44 6.98 -13.28
C GLY A 197 6.33 7.87 -13.85
N SER A 198 5.99 7.64 -15.12
CA SER A 198 4.95 8.39 -15.85
C SER A 198 3.53 8.21 -15.31
N SER A 199 3.28 7.20 -14.46
CA SER A 199 1.98 6.90 -13.85
C SER A 199 1.43 8.00 -12.94
N TYR A 200 2.23 9.03 -12.63
CA TYR A 200 1.86 10.13 -11.74
C TYR A 200 1.64 11.47 -12.45
N ARG A 201 1.59 11.49 -13.80
CA ARG A 201 1.47 12.74 -14.58
C ARG A 201 0.32 13.62 -14.12
N ASP A 202 -0.88 13.06 -14.02
CA ASP A 202 -2.09 13.80 -13.64
C ASP A 202 -1.96 14.42 -12.25
N ILE A 203 -1.33 13.71 -11.31
CA ILE A 203 -1.10 14.24 -9.96
C ILE A 203 -0.02 15.32 -9.97
N ARG A 204 1.03 15.18 -10.80
CA ARG A 204 2.04 16.25 -10.96
C ARG A 204 1.39 17.54 -11.49
N GLU A 205 0.47 17.44 -12.45
CA GLU A 205 -0.26 18.59 -12.98
C GLU A 205 -1.14 19.24 -11.92
N ARG A 206 -1.91 18.45 -11.15
CA ARG A 206 -2.72 18.95 -10.02
C ARG A 206 -1.85 19.67 -8.98
N LEU A 207 -0.69 19.11 -8.63
CA LEU A 207 0.24 19.74 -7.69
C LEU A 207 0.87 21.01 -8.24
N ALA A 208 1.20 21.04 -9.54
CA ALA A 208 1.74 22.24 -10.19
C ALA A 208 0.74 23.40 -10.18
N ALA A 209 -0.56 23.13 -10.27
CA ALA A 209 -1.61 24.15 -10.19
C ALA A 209 -1.79 24.77 -8.79
N ILE A 210 -1.25 24.15 -7.74
CA ILE A 210 -1.30 24.68 -6.36
C ILE A 210 -0.20 25.73 -6.14
N VAL A 211 0.95 25.57 -6.82
CA VAL A 211 2.17 26.35 -6.61
C VAL A 211 2.11 27.72 -7.29
#